data_AF-A0AAW9KER0-F1
#
_entry.id   AF-A0AAW9KER0-F1
#
_cell.length_a   1.000
_cell.length_b   1.000
_cell.length_c   1.000
_cell.angle_alpha   90.00
_cell.angle_beta   90.00
_cell.angle_gamma   90.00
#
_symmetry.space_group_name_H-M   'P 1'
#
loop_
_entity.id
_entity.type
_entity.pdbx_description
1 polymer ?
#
loop_
_entity_poly.entity_id
_entity_poly.type
_entity_poly.pdbx_seq_one_letter_code
_entity_poly.pdbx_strand_id
1 'polypeptide(L)'
;NGTMCGMFKNEISAIQGMIANAQEAVAQSKIVSENAQNQNNLDTGKPFNPYTDASFAQSMLKNAQAQAEILNQAEQVVKNFEKIPKNFVSDSLGVCYAVQGGERRGTNPGQVTSNTWGAGCAYVGQTITNLKNSIAHFGTQEQQIQQAENIADTLVNFKS
;
A
#
# COMPACT_ATOMS: atom_id res chain seq x y z
N ASN A 1 20.41 -20.83 -21.63
CA ASN A 1 21.59 -19.96 -21.40
C ASN A 1 21.17 -18.50 -21.56
N GLY A 2 21.43 -17.69 -20.53
CA GLY A 2 21.10 -16.25 -20.45
C GLY A 2 21.57 -15.69 -19.09
N THR A 3 21.60 -14.36 -18.92
CA THR A 3 21.86 -13.73 -17.61
C THR A 3 20.57 -13.68 -16.80
N MET A 4 20.66 -13.76 -15.47
CA MET A 4 19.48 -13.68 -14.60
C MET A 4 18.71 -12.37 -14.81
N CYS A 5 19.42 -11.24 -14.92
CA CYS A 5 18.80 -9.93 -15.19
C CYS A 5 18.09 -9.87 -16.55
N GLY A 6 18.58 -10.60 -17.56
CA GLY A 6 17.95 -10.68 -18.87
C GLY A 6 16.73 -11.59 -18.87
N MET A 7 16.86 -12.79 -18.28
CA MET A 7 15.80 -13.80 -18.23
C MET A 7 14.61 -13.36 -17.36
N PHE A 8 14.88 -12.67 -16.25
CA PHE A 8 13.87 -12.24 -15.28
C PHE A 8 13.65 -10.73 -15.28
N LYS A 9 13.89 -10.06 -16.42
CA LYS A 9 13.81 -8.59 -16.50
C LYS A 9 12.46 -8.06 -16.02
N ASN A 10 11.37 -8.69 -16.48
CA ASN A 10 10.01 -8.23 -16.17
C ASN A 10 9.67 -8.46 -14.69
N GLU A 11 10.01 -9.61 -14.15
CA GLU A 11 9.83 -10.00 -12.76
C GLU A 11 10.60 -9.05 -11.83
N ILE A 12 11.88 -8.82 -12.14
CA ILE A 12 12.75 -7.93 -11.35
C ILE A 12 12.21 -6.50 -11.39
N SER A 13 11.86 -5.96 -12.57
CA SER A 13 11.32 -4.60 -12.67
C SER A 13 9.99 -4.44 -11.95
N ALA A 14 9.09 -5.44 -12.02
CA ALA A 14 7.84 -5.44 -11.27
C ALA A 14 8.10 -5.42 -9.76
N ILE A 15 8.98 -6.28 -9.25
CA ILE A 15 9.34 -6.34 -7.82
C ILE A 15 10.01 -5.04 -7.37
N GLN A 16 10.89 -4.45 -8.18
CA GLN A 16 11.49 -3.14 -7.89
C GLN A 16 10.43 -2.04 -7.78
N GLY A 17 9.44 -2.04 -8.68
CA GLY A 17 8.30 -1.13 -8.60
C GLY A 17 7.50 -1.32 -7.31
N MET A 18 7.16 -2.58 -6.97
CA MET A 18 6.47 -2.89 -5.71
C MET A 18 7.23 -2.37 -4.49
N ILE A 19 8.55 -2.57 -4.44
CA ILE A 19 9.39 -2.09 -3.34
C ILE A 19 9.37 -0.56 -3.27
N ALA A 20 9.50 0.13 -4.41
CA ALA A 20 9.47 1.58 -4.47
C ALA A 20 8.12 2.13 -3.97
N ASN A 21 7.00 1.57 -4.42
CA ASN A 21 5.67 1.99 -3.95
C ASN A 21 5.49 1.74 -2.44
N ALA A 22 5.96 0.60 -1.92
CA ALA A 22 5.90 0.31 -0.50
C ALA A 22 6.77 1.27 0.34
N GLN A 23 7.94 1.65 -0.16
CA GLN A 23 8.80 2.64 0.48
C GLN A 23 8.14 4.02 0.53
N GLU A 24 7.47 4.42 -0.55
CA GLU A 24 6.72 5.68 -0.59
C GLU A 24 5.55 5.66 0.41
N ALA A 25 4.77 4.58 0.46
CA ALA A 25 3.69 4.44 1.44
C ALA A 25 4.20 4.57 2.89
N VAL A 26 5.38 4.00 3.20
CA VAL A 26 6.02 4.15 4.51
C VAL A 26 6.43 5.61 4.77
N ALA A 27 6.97 6.32 3.78
CA ALA A 27 7.29 7.74 3.92
C ALA A 27 6.04 8.58 4.22
N GLN A 28 4.93 8.33 3.51
CA GLN A 28 3.65 9.02 3.75
C GLN A 28 3.07 8.74 5.15
N SER A 29 3.26 7.53 5.69
CA SER A 29 2.81 7.20 7.05
C SER A 29 3.44 8.08 8.14
N LYS A 30 4.67 8.56 7.90
CA LYS A 30 5.33 9.53 8.78
C LYS A 30 4.60 10.88 8.74
N ILE A 31 4.17 11.34 7.57
CA ILE A 31 3.40 12.59 7.40
C ILE A 31 2.08 12.49 8.15
N VAL A 32 1.37 11.37 8.04
CA VAL A 32 0.14 11.11 8.81
C VAL A 32 0.39 11.26 10.32
N SER A 33 1.48 10.68 10.81
CA SER A 33 1.84 10.71 12.24
C SER A 33 2.21 12.11 12.74
N GLU A 34 2.91 12.89 11.93
CA GLU A 34 3.30 14.28 12.24
C GLU A 34 2.12 15.26 12.22
N ASN A 35 1.05 14.92 11.50
CA ASN A 35 -0.16 15.73 11.35
C ASN A 35 -1.37 15.08 12.06
N ALA A 36 -1.19 14.57 13.27
CA ALA A 36 -2.23 13.86 14.02
C ALA A 36 -3.51 14.69 14.23
N GLN A 37 -4.68 14.08 13.98
CA GLN A 37 -6.00 14.73 14.08
C GLN A 37 -6.71 14.40 15.41
N ASN A 38 -6.03 14.64 16.54
CA ASN A 38 -6.54 14.35 17.89
C ASN A 38 -6.62 15.60 18.79
N GLN A 39 -6.37 16.78 18.24
CA GLN A 39 -6.44 18.04 18.96
C GLN A 39 -7.79 18.72 18.75
N ASN A 40 -8.40 19.19 19.83
CA ASN A 40 -9.64 19.97 19.82
C ASN A 40 -9.38 21.32 20.51
N ASN A 41 -8.62 22.20 19.86
CA ASN A 41 -8.16 23.46 20.45
C ASN A 41 -8.92 24.70 19.92
N LEU A 42 -10.21 24.52 19.58
CA LEU A 42 -11.06 25.64 19.15
C LEU A 42 -11.67 26.33 20.37
N ASP A 43 -11.67 27.66 20.34
CA ASP A 43 -12.35 28.48 21.35
C ASP A 43 -13.87 28.34 21.21
N THR A 44 -14.48 27.58 22.13
CA THR A 44 -15.93 27.35 22.16
C THR A 44 -16.71 28.53 22.76
N GLY A 45 -16.03 29.58 23.24
CA GLY A 45 -16.64 30.79 23.80
C GLY A 45 -17.15 31.77 22.72
N LYS A 46 -16.82 31.53 21.44
CA LYS A 46 -17.25 32.36 20.31
C LYS A 46 -17.73 31.50 19.12
N PRO A 47 -18.54 32.06 18.22
CA PRO A 47 -18.82 31.42 16.93
C PRO A 47 -17.52 31.18 16.15
N PHE A 48 -17.42 30.01 15.51
CA PHE A 48 -16.28 29.67 14.66
C PHE A 48 -16.18 30.62 13.47
N ASN A 49 -14.99 31.18 13.25
CA ASN A 49 -14.69 32.00 12.08
C ASN A 49 -13.68 31.28 11.15
N PRO A 50 -14.12 30.72 10.00
CA PRO A 50 -13.22 30.01 9.08
C PRO A 50 -12.08 30.87 8.53
N TYR A 51 -12.19 32.20 8.57
CA TYR A 51 -11.14 33.11 8.13
C TYR A 51 -9.97 33.27 9.11
N THR A 52 -10.14 32.89 10.38
CA THR A 52 -9.11 33.12 11.42
C THR A 52 -8.88 31.91 12.30
N ASP A 53 -9.86 31.02 12.43
CA ASP A 53 -9.87 29.93 13.41
C ASP A 53 -9.54 28.57 12.78
N ALA A 54 -9.11 28.56 11.51
CA ALA A 54 -8.89 27.36 10.70
C ALA A 54 -7.41 26.99 10.51
N SER A 55 -6.49 27.44 11.38
CA SER A 55 -5.06 27.14 11.24
C SER A 55 -4.75 25.63 11.25
N PHE A 56 -5.61 24.83 11.90
CA PHE A 56 -5.52 23.37 11.89
C PHE A 56 -5.72 22.74 10.50
N ALA A 57 -6.41 23.45 9.59
CA ALA A 57 -6.79 22.92 8.27
C ALA A 57 -5.58 22.55 7.41
N GLN A 58 -4.45 23.26 7.55
CA GLN A 58 -3.23 22.92 6.81
C GLN A 58 -2.66 21.54 7.21
N SER A 59 -2.70 21.22 8.51
CA SER A 59 -2.30 19.92 9.04
C SER A 59 -3.29 18.83 8.64
N MET A 60 -4.59 19.13 8.76
CA MET A 60 -5.67 18.24 8.31
C MET A 60 -5.55 17.89 6.82
N LEU A 61 -5.25 18.86 5.96
CA LEU A 61 -5.09 18.66 4.52
C LEU A 61 -3.90 17.74 4.22
N LYS A 62 -2.73 18.01 4.83
CA LYS A 62 -1.54 17.16 4.67
C LYS A 62 -1.77 15.73 5.15
N ASN A 63 -2.50 15.58 6.26
CA ASN A 63 -2.86 14.26 6.79
C ASN A 63 -3.75 13.49 5.79
N ALA A 64 -4.82 14.11 5.30
CA ALA A 64 -5.74 13.47 4.36
C ALA A 64 -5.06 13.11 3.04
N GLN A 65 -4.26 14.01 2.47
CA GLN A 65 -3.48 13.78 1.26
C GLN A 65 -2.49 12.61 1.42
N ALA A 66 -1.80 12.54 2.56
CA ALA A 66 -0.88 11.44 2.83
C ALA A 66 -1.62 10.09 2.97
N GLN A 67 -2.80 10.07 3.60
CA GLN A 67 -3.62 8.85 3.66
C GLN A 67 -4.11 8.40 2.29
N ALA A 68 -4.56 9.33 1.45
CA ALA A 68 -4.96 9.05 0.07
C ALA A 68 -3.79 8.49 -0.75
N GLU A 69 -2.59 9.07 -0.58
CA GLU A 69 -1.39 8.59 -1.28
C GLU A 69 -0.96 7.21 -0.80
N ILE A 70 -1.07 6.87 0.49
CA ILE A 70 -0.81 5.51 0.99
C ILE A 70 -1.73 4.49 0.30
N LEU A 71 -3.02 4.79 0.16
CA LEU A 71 -3.97 3.92 -0.52
C LEU A 71 -3.58 3.76 -2.00
N ASN A 72 -3.29 4.85 -2.70
CA ASN A 72 -2.82 4.83 -4.09
C ASN A 72 -1.55 3.97 -4.24
N GLN A 73 -0.56 4.14 -3.38
CA GLN A 73 0.67 3.35 -3.40
C GLN A 73 0.41 1.85 -3.16
N ALA A 74 -0.50 1.49 -2.26
CA ALA A 74 -0.91 0.10 -2.04
C ALA A 74 -1.57 -0.52 -3.28
N GLU A 75 -2.40 0.23 -4.01
CA GLU A 75 -2.93 -0.20 -5.29
C GLU A 75 -1.84 -0.38 -6.36
N GLN A 76 -0.85 0.52 -6.40
CA GLN A 76 0.27 0.39 -7.34
C GLN A 76 1.13 -0.85 -7.06
N VAL A 77 1.29 -1.26 -5.79
CA VAL A 77 1.92 -2.55 -5.45
C VAL A 77 1.17 -3.71 -6.10
N VAL A 78 -0.17 -3.71 -6.03
CA VAL A 78 -1.00 -4.73 -6.70
C VAL A 78 -0.83 -4.67 -8.22
N LYS A 79 -0.89 -3.47 -8.82
CA LYS A 79 -0.73 -3.29 -10.28
C LYS A 79 0.66 -3.72 -10.76
N ASN A 80 1.71 -3.47 -9.98
CA ASN A 80 3.06 -3.93 -10.30
C ASN A 80 3.18 -5.45 -10.16
N PHE A 81 2.57 -6.05 -9.15
CA PHE A 81 2.51 -7.51 -9.04
C PHE A 81 1.84 -8.17 -10.24
N GLU A 82 0.77 -7.58 -10.77
CA GLU A 82 0.05 -8.09 -11.95
C GLU A 82 0.86 -8.05 -13.25
N LYS A 83 1.98 -7.31 -13.28
CA LYS A 83 2.94 -7.31 -14.40
C LYS A 83 3.86 -8.54 -14.39
N ILE A 84 3.95 -9.26 -13.28
CA ILE A 84 4.72 -10.50 -13.20
C ILE A 84 4.03 -11.58 -14.04
N PRO A 85 4.76 -12.31 -14.92
CA PRO A 85 4.15 -13.36 -15.73
C PRO A 85 3.38 -14.38 -14.89
N LYS A 86 2.12 -14.63 -15.26
CA LYS A 86 1.20 -15.47 -14.48
C LYS A 86 1.72 -16.89 -14.26
N ASN A 87 2.38 -17.47 -15.27
CA ASN A 87 3.02 -18.78 -15.17
C ASN A 87 4.19 -18.76 -14.19
N PHE A 88 5.01 -17.70 -14.16
CA PHE A 88 6.06 -17.57 -13.15
C PHE A 88 5.47 -17.47 -11.74
N VAL A 89 4.33 -16.78 -11.58
CA VAL A 89 3.61 -16.74 -10.31
C VAL A 89 3.05 -18.13 -9.93
N SER A 90 2.30 -18.79 -10.81
CA SER A 90 1.65 -20.07 -10.49
C SER A 90 2.64 -21.22 -10.32
N ASP A 91 3.73 -21.21 -11.10
CA ASP A 91 4.64 -22.34 -11.21
C ASP A 91 5.92 -22.14 -10.43
N SER A 92 6.18 -20.94 -9.87
CA SER A 92 7.38 -20.67 -9.06
C SER A 92 7.09 -19.76 -7.86
N LEU A 93 6.94 -18.45 -8.07
CA LEU A 93 6.90 -17.44 -7.00
C LEU A 93 5.77 -17.67 -5.97
N GLY A 94 4.62 -18.16 -6.41
CA GLY A 94 3.46 -18.47 -5.57
C GLY A 94 3.43 -19.89 -5.01
N VAL A 95 4.39 -20.76 -5.38
CA VAL A 95 4.39 -22.18 -4.97
C VAL A 95 4.90 -22.34 -3.54
N CYS A 96 4.18 -23.15 -2.74
CA CYS A 96 4.56 -23.44 -1.34
C CYS A 96 4.02 -24.78 -0.82
N TYR A 97 2.80 -25.14 -1.25
CA TYR A 97 2.07 -26.34 -0.83
C TYR A 97 1.59 -27.20 -2.01
N ALA A 98 2.15 -26.99 -3.20
CA ALA A 98 1.77 -27.79 -4.37
C ALA A 98 2.33 -29.22 -4.25
N VAL A 99 1.69 -30.18 -4.90
CA VAL A 99 2.20 -31.56 -5.02
C VAL A 99 2.51 -31.82 -6.48
N GLN A 100 3.73 -32.29 -6.77
CA GLN A 100 4.17 -32.62 -8.12
C GLN A 100 4.94 -33.95 -8.07
N GLY A 101 4.52 -34.93 -8.89
CA GLY A 101 5.15 -36.25 -8.89
C GLY A 101 4.97 -37.05 -7.59
N GLY A 102 3.92 -36.77 -6.81
CA GLY A 102 3.67 -37.41 -5.51
C GLY A 102 4.42 -36.77 -4.34
N GLU A 103 5.29 -35.79 -4.60
CA GLU A 103 6.05 -35.09 -3.58
C GLU A 103 5.60 -33.63 -3.43
N ARG A 104 5.72 -33.11 -2.21
CA ARG A 104 5.45 -31.69 -1.94
C ARG A 104 6.51 -30.82 -2.58
N ARG A 105 6.09 -29.84 -3.36
CA ARG A 105 6.90 -28.75 -3.89
C ARG A 105 6.79 -27.52 -3.00
N GLY A 106 7.93 -27.05 -2.50
CA GLY A 106 8.04 -26.00 -1.51
C GLY A 106 8.16 -26.51 -0.08
N THR A 107 8.21 -25.57 0.85
CA THR A 107 8.41 -25.75 2.29
C THR A 107 7.49 -24.82 3.07
N ASN A 108 7.47 -24.93 4.40
CA ASN A 108 6.76 -23.94 5.21
C ASN A 108 7.49 -22.58 5.13
N PRO A 109 6.77 -21.45 5.12
CA PRO A 109 7.40 -20.15 5.02
C PRO A 109 8.39 -19.88 6.15
N GLY A 110 9.52 -19.26 5.81
CA GLY A 110 10.64 -19.03 6.73
C GLY A 110 11.55 -20.25 6.96
N GLN A 111 11.29 -21.39 6.29
CA GLN A 111 12.16 -22.58 6.34
C GLN A 111 12.87 -22.80 5.01
N VAL A 112 13.95 -23.58 5.04
CA VAL A 112 14.65 -24.05 3.83
C VAL A 112 14.83 -25.56 3.94
N THR A 113 14.36 -26.29 2.93
CA THR A 113 14.49 -27.75 2.81
C THR A 113 14.95 -28.12 1.40
N SER A 114 15.18 -29.40 1.13
CA SER A 114 15.47 -29.90 -0.21
C SER A 114 14.39 -29.55 -1.24
N ASN A 115 13.14 -29.34 -0.80
CA ASN A 115 12.00 -29.09 -1.67
C ASN A 115 11.72 -27.60 -1.89
N THR A 116 12.53 -26.70 -1.30
CA THR A 116 12.40 -25.24 -1.48
C THR A 116 12.76 -24.79 -2.90
N TRP A 117 13.67 -25.51 -3.57
CA TRP A 117 14.18 -25.08 -4.87
C TRP A 117 13.05 -24.93 -5.91
N GLY A 118 13.04 -23.80 -6.61
CA GLY A 118 12.02 -23.47 -7.59
C GLY A 118 10.63 -23.13 -7.01
N ALA A 119 10.48 -22.98 -5.69
CA ALA A 119 9.24 -22.57 -5.04
C ALA A 119 9.46 -21.30 -4.21
N GLY A 120 8.56 -20.32 -4.33
CA GLY A 120 8.72 -19.02 -3.66
C GLY A 120 8.50 -19.07 -2.15
N CYS A 121 7.58 -19.91 -1.65
CA CYS A 121 7.36 -20.18 -0.22
C CYS A 121 7.29 -18.94 0.71
N ALA A 122 6.76 -17.82 0.20
CA ALA A 122 6.72 -16.54 0.92
C ALA A 122 5.30 -15.97 1.04
N TYR A 123 4.28 -16.82 1.02
CA TYR A 123 2.86 -16.44 1.07
C TYR A 123 2.37 -15.47 -0.03
N VAL A 124 3.12 -15.30 -1.12
CA VAL A 124 2.85 -14.29 -2.16
C VAL A 124 1.39 -14.26 -2.63
N GLY A 125 0.83 -15.43 -2.99
CA GLY A 125 -0.57 -15.51 -3.43
C GLY A 125 -1.58 -15.10 -2.36
N GLN A 126 -1.37 -15.51 -1.11
CA GLN A 126 -2.24 -15.15 0.00
C GLN A 126 -2.12 -13.66 0.32
N THR A 127 -0.91 -13.11 0.37
CA THR A 127 -0.66 -11.71 0.66
C THR A 127 -1.29 -10.79 -0.37
N ILE A 128 -1.18 -11.10 -1.67
CA ILE A 128 -1.81 -10.29 -2.72
C ILE A 128 -3.34 -10.40 -2.66
N THR A 129 -3.89 -11.57 -2.37
CA THR A 129 -5.34 -11.74 -2.18
C THR A 129 -5.83 -10.91 -0.99
N ASN A 130 -5.13 -10.98 0.14
CA ASN A 130 -5.44 -10.20 1.33
C ASN A 130 -5.34 -8.70 1.05
N LEU A 131 -4.30 -8.25 0.34
CA LEU A 131 -4.14 -6.83 -0.01
C LEU A 131 -5.29 -6.33 -0.88
N LYS A 132 -5.68 -7.08 -1.92
CA LYS A 132 -6.84 -6.75 -2.77
C LYS A 132 -8.13 -6.67 -1.94
N ASN A 133 -8.33 -7.63 -1.04
CA ASN A 133 -9.49 -7.63 -0.15
C ASN A 133 -9.46 -6.41 0.79
N SER A 134 -8.33 -6.09 1.39
CA SER A 134 -8.17 -4.93 2.27
C SER A 134 -8.51 -3.63 1.54
N ILE A 135 -7.99 -3.43 0.32
CA ILE A 135 -8.30 -2.25 -0.51
C ILE A 135 -9.80 -2.20 -0.80
N ALA A 136 -10.41 -3.31 -1.24
CA ALA A 136 -11.84 -3.35 -1.54
C ALA A 136 -12.74 -3.04 -0.33
N HIS A 137 -12.30 -3.39 0.89
CA HIS A 137 -13.03 -3.09 2.12
C HIS A 137 -12.69 -1.71 2.71
N PHE A 138 -11.80 -0.94 2.09
CA PHE A 138 -11.39 0.39 2.55
C PHE A 138 -12.25 1.53 1.98
N GLY A 139 -13.26 1.23 1.15
CA GLY A 139 -14.05 2.25 0.44
C GLY A 139 -14.77 3.27 1.34
N THR A 140 -15.20 2.87 2.55
CA THR A 140 -15.79 3.83 3.49
C THR A 140 -14.74 4.84 4.00
N GLN A 141 -13.55 4.36 4.34
CA GLN A 141 -12.44 5.18 4.83
C GLN A 141 -11.90 6.07 3.71
N GLU A 142 -11.82 5.55 2.48
CA GLU A 142 -11.47 6.32 1.28
C GLU A 142 -12.40 7.54 1.10
N GLN A 143 -13.72 7.32 1.19
CA GLN A 143 -14.69 8.42 1.11
C GLN A 143 -14.51 9.44 2.25
N GLN A 144 -14.22 8.99 3.46
CA GLN A 144 -13.96 9.87 4.61
C GLN A 144 -12.67 10.67 4.43
N ILE A 145 -11.61 10.07 3.88
CA ILE A 145 -10.36 10.77 3.54
C ILE A 145 -10.64 11.87 2.52
N GLN A 146 -11.39 11.56 1.46
CA GLN A 146 -11.73 12.56 0.44
C GLN A 146 -12.58 13.71 1.02
N GLN A 147 -13.53 13.41 1.91
CA GLN A 147 -14.30 14.44 2.60
C GLN A 147 -13.42 15.31 3.48
N ALA A 148 -12.50 14.70 4.24
CA ALA A 148 -11.56 15.43 5.08
C ALA A 148 -10.63 16.33 4.24
N GLU A 149 -10.13 15.82 3.12
CA GLU A 149 -9.33 16.60 2.16
C GLU A 149 -10.10 17.81 1.64
N ASN A 150 -11.33 17.61 1.16
CA ASN A 150 -12.16 18.69 0.61
C ASN A 150 -12.51 19.76 1.65
N ILE A 151 -12.83 19.35 2.88
CA ILE A 151 -13.11 20.27 3.99
C ILE A 151 -11.85 21.07 4.33
N ALA A 152 -10.72 20.38 4.48
CA ALA A 152 -9.46 21.02 4.85
C ALA A 152 -8.98 21.98 3.76
N ASP A 153 -9.07 21.60 2.49
CA ASP A 153 -8.75 22.48 1.35
C ASP A 153 -9.65 23.71 1.32
N THR A 154 -10.97 23.53 1.50
CA THR A 154 -11.91 24.65 1.58
C THR A 154 -11.56 25.62 2.70
N LEU A 155 -11.16 25.11 3.87
CA LEU A 155 -10.78 25.93 5.02
C LEU A 155 -9.43 26.64 4.82
N VAL A 156 -8.45 25.96 4.21
CA VAL A 156 -7.16 26.58 3.83
C VAL A 156 -7.38 27.72 2.82
N ASN A 157 -8.27 27.50 1.85
CA ASN A 157 -8.51 28.43 0.75
C ASN A 157 -9.70 29.37 0.96
N PHE A 158 -10.32 29.38 2.14
CA PHE A 158 -11.59 30.09 2.41
C PHE A 158 -11.53 31.61 2.15
N LYS A 159 -10.32 32.17 2.05
CA LYS A 159 -10.06 33.61 1.89
C LYS A 159 -9.10 33.97 0.76
N SER A 160 -8.70 33.01 -0.08
CA SER A 160 -7.81 33.30 -1.22
C SER A 160 -8.50 34.19 -2.24
#